data_AF-A0AAV3RQL8-F1
#
_entry.id   AF-A0AAV3RQL8-F1
#
_cell.length_a   1.000
_cell.length_b   1.000
_cell.length_c   1.000
_cell.angle_alpha   90.00
_cell.angle_beta   90.00
_cell.angle_gamma   90.00
#
_symmetry.space_group_name_H-M   'P 1'
#
loop_
_entity.id
_entity.type
_entity.pdbx_description
1 polymer ?
#
loop_
_entity_poly.entity_id
_entity_poly.type
_entity_poly.pdbx_seq_one_letter_code
_entity_poly.pdbx_strand_id
1 'polypeptide(L)'
;MAFQSSFLISLLLIQFVPFLCIAQDFDFFYFVLQWPGSYCDTSQSCCFPTTGKPAADFGIHGLWPNNNDGSYPSNCDANNPYDQSKVSDLISKNGQRWVVRHSYFASALSLKNQLNILQVLGNAGIRPDGKSYSLSSIKTAIQNGIGYGPWIQCNTDTSGNSQFYQIYICVDTSASKLIQCPVFPNGKCASNIQFPTF
;
A
#
# COMPACT_ATOMS: atom_id res chain seq x y z
N MET A 1 -39.67 -32.15 60.37
CA MET A 1 -39.81 -31.35 59.14
C MET A 1 -38.45 -30.76 58.82
N ALA A 2 -38.05 -30.85 57.56
CA ALA A 2 -36.67 -30.80 57.08
C ALA A 2 -36.01 -29.41 57.14
N PHE A 3 -34.67 -29.43 57.23
CA PHE A 3 -33.75 -28.32 56.97
C PHE A 3 -33.93 -27.76 55.54
N GLN A 4 -33.74 -26.44 55.34
CA GLN A 4 -32.57 -25.93 54.60
C GLN A 4 -32.45 -24.39 54.61
N SER A 5 -31.20 -23.98 54.83
CA SER A 5 -30.64 -22.64 54.70
C SER A 5 -30.68 -22.16 53.24
N SER A 6 -30.80 -20.84 53.01
CA SER A 6 -30.26 -20.29 51.77
C SER A 6 -29.64 -18.92 51.99
N PHE A 7 -28.39 -18.84 51.56
CA PHE A 7 -27.41 -17.82 51.81
C PHE A 7 -27.72 -16.52 51.05
N LEU A 8 -27.54 -15.39 51.73
CA LEU A 8 -27.06 -14.17 51.09
C LEU A 8 -25.69 -14.50 50.48
N ILE A 9 -25.56 -14.48 49.16
CA ILE A 9 -24.34 -14.18 48.36
C ILE A 9 -24.73 -14.32 46.87
N SER A 10 -24.75 -13.21 46.14
CA SER A 10 -23.97 -13.05 44.90
C SER A 10 -24.19 -11.64 44.36
N LEU A 11 -23.45 -10.71 44.96
CA LEU A 11 -23.01 -9.50 44.27
C LEU A 11 -22.19 -9.94 43.04
N LEU A 12 -22.22 -9.14 41.98
CA LEU A 12 -21.29 -9.15 40.85
C LEU A 12 -21.47 -10.30 39.82
N LEU A 13 -22.47 -10.15 38.95
CA LEU A 13 -22.23 -10.41 37.52
C LEU A 13 -21.22 -9.37 37.04
N ILE A 14 -19.93 -9.62 37.32
CA ILE A 14 -18.83 -8.90 36.68
C ILE A 14 -19.06 -9.04 35.19
N GLN A 15 -19.18 -7.86 34.58
CA GLN A 15 -19.19 -7.65 33.17
C GLN A 15 -17.98 -8.34 32.54
N PHE A 16 -18.15 -9.58 32.08
CA PHE A 16 -17.38 -10.09 30.96
C PHE A 16 -17.88 -9.37 29.71
N VAL A 17 -17.63 -8.05 29.64
CA VAL A 17 -17.47 -7.40 28.35
C VAL A 17 -16.13 -7.94 27.87
N PRO A 18 -16.10 -8.82 26.85
CA PRO A 18 -14.82 -9.10 26.21
C PRO A 18 -14.28 -7.73 25.84
N PHE A 19 -13.07 -7.40 26.30
CA PHE A 19 -12.31 -6.31 25.73
C PHE A 19 -12.19 -6.64 24.24
N LEU A 20 -13.14 -6.15 23.45
CA LEU A 20 -13.01 -6.04 22.01
C LEU A 20 -11.74 -5.22 21.86
N CYS A 21 -10.69 -5.86 21.36
CA CYS A 21 -9.54 -5.15 20.88
C CYS A 21 -10.09 -4.26 19.77
N ILE A 22 -10.31 -2.97 20.06
CA ILE A 22 -10.77 -2.01 19.06
C ILE A 22 -9.57 -1.78 18.15
N ALA A 23 -9.40 -2.64 17.15
CA ALA A 23 -8.69 -2.21 15.96
C ALA A 23 -9.52 -1.07 15.39
N GLN A 24 -8.90 0.09 15.20
CA GLN A 24 -9.56 1.20 14.52
C GLN A 24 -9.89 0.70 13.11
N ASP A 25 -11.18 0.58 12.83
CA ASP A 25 -11.67 -0.06 11.61
C ASP A 25 -11.29 0.78 10.38
N PHE A 26 -11.01 0.10 9.27
CA PHE A 26 -10.72 0.74 8.00
C PHE A 26 -11.35 -0.08 6.86
N ASP A 27 -11.67 0.57 5.76
CA ASP A 27 -12.53 -0.01 4.73
C ASP A 27 -11.75 -0.71 3.60
N PHE A 28 -10.55 -0.24 3.29
CA PHE A 28 -9.69 -0.81 2.24
C PHE A 28 -8.22 -0.40 2.41
N PHE A 29 -7.33 -0.96 1.59
CA PHE A 29 -5.95 -0.46 1.48
C PHE A 29 -5.70 0.23 0.14
N TYR A 30 -4.95 1.33 0.16
CA TYR A 30 -4.17 1.72 -1.00
C TYR A 30 -2.85 0.94 -1.02
N PHE A 31 -2.63 0.16 -2.06
CA PHE A 31 -1.31 -0.34 -2.42
C PHE A 31 -0.65 0.66 -3.37
N VAL A 32 0.43 1.28 -2.90
CA VAL A 32 1.09 2.40 -3.57
C VAL A 32 2.46 1.99 -4.07
N LEU A 33 2.65 2.14 -5.37
CA LEU A 33 3.92 1.91 -6.06
C LEU A 33 4.51 3.25 -6.52
N GLN A 34 5.84 3.37 -6.50
CA GLN A 34 6.55 4.59 -6.88
C GLN A 34 7.60 4.30 -7.97
N TRP A 35 7.67 5.17 -8.97
CA TRP A 35 8.74 5.14 -9.96
C TRP A 35 9.99 5.86 -9.43
N PRO A 36 11.14 5.17 -9.29
CA PRO A 36 12.33 5.79 -8.72
C PRO A 36 12.96 6.86 -9.62
N GLY A 37 12.77 6.80 -10.95
CA GLY A 37 13.20 7.87 -11.87
C GLY A 37 12.60 9.21 -11.50
N SER A 38 11.28 9.26 -11.33
CA SER A 38 10.55 10.46 -10.97
C SER A 38 10.77 10.93 -9.53
N TYR A 39 11.29 10.06 -8.66
CA TYR A 39 11.70 10.47 -7.32
C TYR A 39 13.05 11.21 -7.34
N CYS A 40 13.95 10.77 -8.23
CA CYS A 40 15.35 11.18 -8.24
C CYS A 40 15.69 12.34 -9.18
N ASP A 41 14.76 12.80 -10.02
CA ASP A 41 14.98 13.84 -11.03
C ASP A 41 14.30 15.19 -10.68
N THR A 42 13.86 15.34 -9.43
CA THR A 42 13.30 16.58 -8.89
C THR A 42 14.41 17.53 -8.38
N SER A 43 14.03 18.74 -7.94
CA SER A 43 14.97 19.65 -7.28
C SER A 43 15.43 19.17 -5.90
N GLN A 44 14.75 18.18 -5.32
CA GLN A 44 15.17 17.55 -4.07
C GLN A 44 16.23 16.49 -4.36
N SER A 45 17.23 16.38 -3.48
CA SER A 45 18.24 15.34 -3.59
C SER A 45 17.64 13.96 -3.32
N CYS A 46 18.14 12.95 -4.03
CA CYS A 46 17.90 11.54 -3.71
C CYS A 46 19.22 10.81 -3.46
N CYS A 47 19.15 9.77 -2.63
CA CYS A 47 20.29 8.89 -2.34
C CYS A 47 19.90 7.46 -2.67
N PHE A 48 20.79 6.72 -3.32
CA PHE A 48 20.60 5.29 -3.48
C PHE A 48 20.80 4.56 -2.15
N PRO A 49 20.15 3.40 -1.97
CA PRO A 49 20.43 2.51 -0.85
C PRO A 49 21.92 2.11 -0.79
N THR A 50 22.35 1.64 0.38
CA THR A 50 23.71 1.11 0.58
C THR A 50 23.99 -0.13 -0.27
N THR A 51 22.94 -0.81 -0.75
CA THR A 51 23.02 -1.93 -1.70
C THR A 51 23.23 -1.49 -3.15
N GLY A 52 23.33 -0.18 -3.41
CA GLY A 52 23.56 0.39 -4.73
C GLY A 52 22.29 0.87 -5.42
N LYS A 53 22.43 1.23 -6.71
CA LYS A 53 21.32 1.72 -7.54
C LYS A 53 20.23 0.64 -7.64
N PRO A 54 18.96 0.94 -7.30
CA PRO A 54 17.85 0.00 -7.46
C PRO A 54 17.64 -0.43 -8.92
N ALA A 55 16.94 -1.55 -9.12
CA ALA A 55 16.48 -1.91 -10.45
C ALA A 55 15.51 -0.85 -11.01
N ALA A 56 15.49 -0.69 -12.34
CA ALA A 56 14.55 0.17 -13.05
C ALA A 56 13.15 -0.46 -13.12
N ASP A 57 12.52 -0.58 -11.95
CA ASP A 57 11.16 -1.07 -11.74
C ASP A 57 10.47 -0.24 -10.66
N PHE A 58 9.15 -0.29 -10.60
CA PHE A 58 8.38 0.36 -9.55
C PHE A 58 8.76 -0.21 -8.18
N GLY A 59 9.08 0.66 -7.23
CA GLY A 59 9.26 0.29 -5.82
C GLY A 59 7.93 0.29 -5.06
N ILE A 60 7.85 -0.46 -3.97
CA ILE A 60 6.72 -0.34 -3.03
C ILE A 60 6.93 0.94 -2.22
N HIS A 61 5.96 1.86 -2.29
CA HIS A 61 5.92 2.99 -1.36
C HIS A 61 5.20 2.57 -0.07
N GLY A 62 4.05 1.91 -0.18
CA GLY A 62 3.40 1.35 1.00
C GLY A 62 2.07 0.69 0.74
N LEU A 63 1.52 0.12 1.81
CA LEU A 63 0.19 -0.47 1.88
C LEU A 63 -0.59 0.26 2.98
N TRP A 64 -1.48 1.17 2.62
CA TRP A 64 -2.04 2.16 3.55
C TRP A 64 -3.52 1.89 3.83
N PRO A 65 -3.91 1.60 5.09
CA PRO A 65 -5.32 1.54 5.48
C PRO A 65 -6.03 2.84 5.15
N ASN A 66 -7.26 2.78 4.62
CA ASN A 66 -8.05 3.94 4.23
C ASN A 66 -9.55 3.68 4.41
N ASN A 67 -10.31 4.76 4.57
CA ASN A 67 -11.76 4.72 4.73
C ASN A 67 -12.46 5.19 3.44
N ASN A 68 -13.71 4.78 3.27
CA ASN A 68 -14.54 5.09 2.11
C ASN A 68 -14.84 6.60 1.98
N ASP A 69 -14.76 7.36 3.08
CA ASP A 69 -14.93 8.82 3.10
C ASP A 69 -13.65 9.60 2.73
N GLY A 70 -12.54 8.89 2.46
CA GLY A 70 -11.23 9.47 2.16
C GLY A 70 -10.36 9.78 3.39
N SER A 71 -10.89 9.62 4.61
CA SER A 71 -10.07 9.62 5.82
C SER A 71 -9.23 8.34 5.93
N TYR A 72 -8.26 8.32 6.83
CA TYR A 72 -7.43 7.14 7.08
C TYR A 72 -6.94 7.11 8.53
N PRO A 73 -6.84 5.93 9.14
CA PRO A 73 -6.19 5.80 10.44
C PRO A 73 -4.66 5.89 10.26
N SER A 74 -3.98 6.51 11.21
CA SER A 74 -2.52 6.61 11.22
C SER A 74 -2.00 6.57 12.65
N ASN A 75 -0.77 6.07 12.84
CA ASN A 75 -0.11 5.99 14.15
C ASN A 75 -0.94 5.26 15.23
N CYS A 76 -1.68 4.21 14.83
CA CYS A 76 -2.71 3.57 15.66
C CYS A 76 -2.20 2.91 16.94
N ASP A 77 -0.93 2.48 16.98
CA ASP A 77 -0.36 1.76 18.12
C ASP A 77 1.08 2.20 18.40
N ALA A 78 1.22 3.16 19.33
CA ALA A 78 2.52 3.66 19.78
C ALA A 78 3.33 2.63 20.59
N ASN A 79 2.68 1.60 21.15
CA ASN A 79 3.34 0.58 21.97
C ASN A 79 3.90 -0.57 21.13
N ASN A 80 3.70 -0.54 19.82
CA ASN A 80 4.10 -1.60 18.92
C ASN A 80 5.09 -1.11 17.85
N PRO A 81 6.28 -0.64 18.25
CA PRO A 81 7.27 -0.08 17.34
C PRO A 81 7.74 -1.11 16.31
N TYR A 82 8.29 -0.62 15.19
CA TYR A 82 8.94 -1.45 14.19
C TYR A 82 10.06 -2.29 14.83
N ASP A 83 10.09 -3.56 14.45
CA ASP A 83 11.04 -4.55 14.92
C ASP A 83 11.53 -5.35 13.71
N GLN A 84 12.76 -5.05 13.29
CA GLN A 84 13.37 -5.66 12.11
C GLN A 84 13.53 -7.18 12.24
N SER A 85 13.67 -7.71 13.46
CA SER A 85 13.83 -9.15 13.66
C SER A 85 12.63 -9.94 13.13
N LYS A 86 11.43 -9.34 13.20
CA LYS A 86 10.16 -9.92 12.73
C LYS A 86 9.99 -9.95 11.21
N VAL A 87 10.92 -9.39 10.46
CA VAL A 87 10.91 -9.35 8.98
C VAL A 87 12.23 -9.81 8.37
N SER A 88 13.14 -10.32 9.20
CA SER A 88 14.48 -10.73 8.77
C SER A 88 14.48 -11.85 7.72
N ASP A 89 13.47 -12.72 7.75
CA ASP A 89 13.23 -13.78 6.77
C ASP A 89 12.61 -13.27 5.45
N LEU A 90 11.96 -12.10 5.46
CA LEU A 90 11.58 -11.40 4.23
C LEU A 90 12.79 -10.72 3.58
N ILE A 91 13.76 -10.31 4.38
CA ILE A 91 15.04 -9.76 3.92
C ILE A 91 15.95 -10.88 3.36
N SER A 92 15.73 -12.12 3.78
CA SER A 92 16.47 -13.31 3.32
C SER A 92 15.51 -14.44 2.94
N LYS A 93 15.07 -14.46 1.67
CA LYS A 93 14.17 -15.47 1.07
C LYS A 93 14.20 -16.82 1.80
N ASN A 94 13.27 -17.04 2.73
CA ASN A 94 12.73 -18.35 3.08
C ASN A 94 11.65 -18.19 4.17
N GLY A 95 10.42 -18.53 3.83
CA GLY A 95 9.28 -18.39 4.72
C GLY A 95 9.31 -19.37 5.89
N GLN A 96 8.87 -18.90 7.05
CA GLN A 96 7.66 -19.38 7.75
C GLN A 96 7.63 -18.85 9.19
N ARG A 97 6.67 -17.94 9.48
CA ARG A 97 5.79 -17.84 10.67
C ARG A 97 5.21 -16.42 10.73
N TRP A 98 3.89 -16.29 10.53
CA TRP A 98 3.22 -15.01 10.33
C TRP A 98 2.93 -14.28 11.65
N VAL A 99 3.74 -13.27 11.98
CA VAL A 99 3.37 -12.20 12.91
C VAL A 99 2.75 -11.04 12.11
N VAL A 100 1.86 -10.24 12.70
CA VAL A 100 1.11 -9.18 11.97
C VAL A 100 2.01 -8.23 11.15
N ARG A 101 3.19 -7.87 11.69
CA ARG A 101 4.21 -7.10 10.95
C ARG A 101 4.74 -7.86 9.74
N HIS A 102 5.04 -9.14 9.91
CA HIS A 102 5.52 -9.99 8.83
C HIS A 102 4.49 -10.12 7.71
N SER A 103 3.22 -10.39 8.05
CA SER A 103 2.15 -10.47 7.06
C SER A 103 1.95 -9.16 6.30
N TYR A 104 2.09 -8.00 6.94
CA TYR A 104 2.01 -6.70 6.27
C TYR A 104 3.03 -6.56 5.14
N PHE A 105 4.32 -6.78 5.44
CA PHE A 105 5.38 -6.68 4.44
C PHE A 105 5.29 -7.78 3.39
N ALA A 106 4.92 -9.00 3.79
CA ALA A 106 4.76 -10.11 2.87
C ALA A 106 3.59 -9.91 1.88
N SER A 107 2.46 -9.38 2.35
CA SER A 107 1.33 -9.03 1.47
C SER A 107 1.73 -7.96 0.47
N ALA A 108 2.43 -6.90 0.89
CA ALA A 108 2.93 -5.87 -0.02
C ALA A 108 3.88 -6.44 -1.09
N LEU A 109 4.80 -7.34 -0.69
CA LEU A 109 5.69 -8.05 -1.62
C LEU A 109 4.91 -8.95 -2.59
N SER A 110 3.93 -9.70 -2.09
CA SER A 110 3.07 -10.57 -2.90
C SER A 110 2.30 -9.77 -3.95
N LEU A 111 1.68 -8.65 -3.54
CA LEU A 111 0.96 -7.74 -4.44
C LEU A 111 1.89 -7.17 -5.53
N LYS A 112 3.09 -6.71 -5.16
CA LYS A 112 4.06 -6.20 -6.15
C LYS A 112 4.41 -7.24 -7.21
N ASN A 113 4.68 -8.48 -6.77
CA ASN A 113 5.06 -9.57 -7.66
C ASN A 113 3.90 -10.00 -8.57
N GLN A 114 2.68 -10.04 -8.03
CA GLN A 114 1.48 -10.41 -8.77
C GLN A 114 1.12 -9.38 -9.84
N LEU A 115 1.20 -8.09 -9.52
CA LEU A 115 0.73 -7.02 -10.40
C LEU A 115 1.67 -6.74 -11.57
N ASN A 116 2.99 -6.87 -11.35
CA ASN A 116 4.05 -6.63 -12.32
C ASN A 116 3.78 -5.44 -13.28
N ILE A 117 3.54 -4.26 -12.69
CA ILE A 117 3.01 -3.10 -13.42
C ILE A 117 3.93 -2.63 -14.56
N LEU A 118 5.25 -2.73 -14.41
CA LEU A 118 6.16 -2.38 -15.50
C LEU A 118 5.97 -3.30 -16.71
N GLN A 119 5.77 -4.60 -16.50
CA GLN A 119 5.45 -5.54 -17.58
C GLN A 119 4.09 -5.21 -18.22
N VAL A 120 3.07 -4.90 -17.41
CA VAL A 120 1.75 -4.51 -17.89
C VAL A 120 1.82 -3.28 -18.81
N LEU A 121 2.54 -2.24 -18.38
CA LEU A 121 2.76 -1.04 -19.19
C LEU A 121 3.57 -1.36 -20.45
N GLY A 122 4.62 -2.18 -20.32
CA GLY A 122 5.48 -2.60 -21.43
C GLY A 122 4.72 -3.36 -22.53
N ASN A 123 3.74 -4.20 -22.15
CA ASN A 123 2.87 -4.91 -23.09
C ASN A 123 1.98 -3.95 -23.91
N ALA A 124 1.70 -2.76 -23.37
CA ALA A 124 0.99 -1.68 -24.07
C ALA A 124 1.93 -0.70 -24.80
N GLY A 125 3.24 -0.98 -24.85
CA GLY A 125 4.24 -0.10 -25.48
C GLY A 125 4.63 1.13 -24.64
N ILE A 126 4.22 1.18 -23.37
CA ILE A 126 4.56 2.26 -22.45
C ILE A 126 5.81 1.85 -21.66
N ARG A 127 6.90 2.60 -21.82
CA ARG A 127 8.22 2.26 -21.26
C ARG A 127 8.85 3.48 -20.59
N PRO A 128 9.74 3.29 -19.61
CA PRO A 128 10.50 4.38 -19.00
C PRO A 128 11.62 4.84 -19.94
N ASP A 129 11.25 5.43 -21.08
CA ASP A 129 12.15 5.84 -22.16
C ASP A 129 12.31 7.37 -22.27
N GLY A 130 11.82 8.11 -21.27
CA GLY A 130 11.84 9.57 -21.23
C GLY A 130 10.76 10.24 -22.06
N LYS A 131 9.93 9.49 -22.80
CA LYS A 131 8.84 10.07 -23.59
C LYS A 131 7.63 10.38 -22.73
N SER A 132 6.77 11.23 -23.29
CA SER A 132 5.45 11.51 -22.74
C SER A 132 4.40 10.55 -23.28
N TYR A 133 3.54 10.08 -22.38
CA TYR A 133 2.40 9.23 -22.68
C TYR A 133 1.12 9.88 -22.18
N SER A 134 -0.01 9.62 -22.84
CA SER A 134 -1.28 10.16 -22.35
C SER A 134 -1.67 9.48 -21.04
N LEU A 135 -2.15 10.25 -20.08
CA LEU A 135 -2.61 9.74 -18.79
C LEU A 135 -3.70 8.68 -18.95
N SER A 136 -4.56 8.84 -19.96
CA SER A 136 -5.60 7.87 -20.30
C SER A 136 -5.00 6.55 -20.79
N SER A 137 -3.96 6.58 -21.63
CA SER A 137 -3.30 5.35 -22.11
C SER A 137 -2.67 4.56 -20.96
N ILE A 138 -2.04 5.24 -20.00
CA ILE A 138 -1.45 4.63 -18.81
C ILE A 138 -2.53 3.96 -17.95
N LYS A 139 -3.61 4.69 -17.64
CA LYS A 139 -4.73 4.17 -16.85
C LYS A 139 -5.39 2.97 -17.52
N THR A 140 -5.64 3.05 -18.82
CA THR A 140 -6.24 1.96 -19.60
C THR A 140 -5.33 0.73 -19.67
N ALA A 141 -4.03 0.92 -19.89
CA ALA A 141 -3.07 -0.19 -19.92
C ALA A 141 -3.05 -0.94 -18.58
N ILE A 142 -2.99 -0.22 -17.46
CA ILE A 142 -3.03 -0.83 -16.13
C ILE A 142 -4.38 -1.51 -15.88
N GLN A 143 -5.50 -0.82 -16.16
CA GLN A 143 -6.84 -1.39 -15.97
C GLN A 143 -7.04 -2.68 -16.77
N ASN A 144 -6.59 -2.73 -18.01
CA ASN A 144 -6.67 -3.93 -18.84
C ASN A 144 -5.74 -5.05 -18.33
N GLY A 145 -4.59 -4.70 -17.77
CA GLY A 145 -3.62 -5.67 -17.27
C GLY A 145 -3.99 -6.30 -15.92
N ILE A 146 -4.61 -5.54 -15.02
CA ILE A 146 -4.90 -6.00 -13.65
C ILE A 146 -6.40 -6.10 -13.33
N GLY A 147 -7.28 -5.67 -14.25
CA GLY A 147 -8.73 -5.70 -14.12
C GLY A 147 -9.35 -4.52 -13.36
N TYR A 148 -8.55 -3.64 -12.76
CA TYR A 148 -9.01 -2.52 -11.93
C TYR A 148 -8.33 -1.22 -12.31
N GLY A 149 -9.10 -0.13 -12.33
CA GLY A 149 -8.58 1.20 -12.67
C GLY A 149 -7.71 1.78 -11.56
N PRO A 150 -6.47 2.19 -11.84
CA PRO A 150 -5.61 2.83 -10.85
C PRO A 150 -5.89 4.33 -10.73
N TRP A 151 -5.38 4.93 -9.66
CA TRP A 151 -5.12 6.37 -9.63
C TRP A 151 -3.63 6.64 -9.82
N ILE A 152 -3.32 7.65 -10.62
CA ILE A 152 -1.95 8.02 -10.98
C ILE A 152 -1.65 9.35 -10.32
N GLN A 153 -0.58 9.37 -9.54
CA GLN A 153 0.01 10.59 -9.00
C GLN A 153 1.16 11.03 -9.90
N CYS A 154 1.27 12.34 -10.07
CA CYS A 154 2.37 12.96 -10.77
C CYS A 154 3.08 13.96 -9.87
N ASN A 155 4.38 14.11 -10.10
CA ASN A 155 5.17 15.22 -9.60
C ASN A 155 5.79 15.98 -10.79
N THR A 156 6.74 16.86 -10.49
CA THR A 156 7.39 17.73 -11.47
C THR A 156 8.90 17.53 -11.40
N ASP A 157 9.55 17.32 -12.55
CA ASP A 157 11.01 17.22 -12.65
C ASP A 157 11.69 18.61 -12.50
N THR A 158 13.03 18.63 -12.52
CA THR A 158 13.82 19.89 -12.53
C THR A 158 13.57 20.80 -13.74
N SER A 159 13.03 20.26 -14.83
CA SER A 159 12.72 21.02 -16.06
C SER A 159 11.28 21.55 -16.08
N GLY A 160 10.47 21.24 -15.07
CA GLY A 160 9.07 21.66 -15.00
C GLY A 160 8.07 20.70 -15.66
N ASN A 161 8.50 19.52 -16.12
CA ASN A 161 7.64 18.54 -16.77
C ASN A 161 6.81 17.76 -15.74
N SER A 162 5.52 17.57 -16.03
CA SER A 162 4.69 16.63 -15.27
C SER A 162 5.06 15.19 -15.64
N GLN A 163 5.29 14.35 -14.64
CA GLN A 163 5.84 13.02 -14.83
C GLN A 163 5.22 11.96 -13.91
N PHE A 164 5.35 10.70 -14.32
CA PHE A 164 4.71 9.56 -13.69
C PHE A 164 5.39 9.17 -12.36
N TYR A 165 4.80 9.59 -11.25
CA TYR A 165 5.41 9.44 -9.93
C TYR A 165 4.93 8.20 -9.15
N GLN A 166 3.63 8.08 -8.89
CA GLN A 166 3.08 6.96 -8.10
C GLN A 166 1.79 6.38 -8.69
N ILE A 167 1.52 5.12 -8.33
CA ILE A 167 0.32 4.37 -8.72
C ILE A 167 -0.37 3.92 -7.45
N TYR A 168 -1.67 4.19 -7.37
CA TYR A 168 -2.54 3.78 -6.28
C TYR A 168 -3.52 2.74 -6.80
N ILE A 169 -3.50 1.57 -6.19
CA ILE A 169 -4.38 0.43 -6.49
C ILE A 169 -5.08 0.02 -5.19
N CYS A 170 -6.39 -0.23 -5.24
CA CYS A 170 -7.13 -0.60 -4.04
C CYS A 170 -7.16 -2.10 -3.82
N VAL A 171 -6.98 -2.49 -2.56
CA VAL A 171 -6.96 -3.87 -2.10
C VAL A 171 -7.94 -4.00 -0.94
N ASP A 172 -8.61 -5.14 -0.83
CA ASP A 172 -9.52 -5.43 0.26
C ASP A 172 -8.82 -5.43 1.64
N THR A 173 -9.59 -5.39 2.73
CA THR A 173 -9.06 -5.34 4.11
C THR A 173 -8.24 -6.57 4.51
N SER A 174 -8.28 -7.66 3.73
CA SER A 174 -7.40 -8.82 3.89
C SER A 174 -6.03 -8.65 3.23
N ALA A 175 -5.81 -7.54 2.51
CA ALA A 175 -4.61 -7.25 1.72
C ALA A 175 -4.28 -8.35 0.69
N SER A 176 -5.30 -8.99 0.10
CA SER A 176 -5.10 -10.14 -0.79
C SER A 176 -5.82 -10.04 -2.14
N LYS A 177 -6.88 -9.24 -2.24
CA LYS A 177 -7.68 -9.12 -3.46
C LYS A 177 -7.78 -7.67 -3.90
N LEU A 178 -7.58 -7.46 -5.20
CA LEU A 178 -7.86 -6.17 -5.82
C LEU A 178 -9.36 -5.86 -5.76
N ILE A 179 -9.68 -4.60 -5.56
CA ILE A 179 -11.06 -4.09 -5.56
C ILE A 179 -11.14 -2.80 -6.35
N GLN A 180 -12.37 -2.43 -6.73
CA GLN A 180 -12.63 -1.09 -7.25
C GLN A 180 -12.38 -0.08 -6.11
N CYS A 181 -11.60 0.96 -6.39
CA CYS A 181 -11.34 1.99 -5.40
C CYS A 181 -12.63 2.72 -5.00
N PRO A 182 -13.01 2.72 -3.72
CA PRO A 182 -14.21 3.43 -3.25
C PRO A 182 -14.08 4.95 -3.39
N VAL A 183 -12.88 5.46 -3.16
CA VAL A 183 -12.51 6.86 -3.26
C VAL A 183 -11.11 6.94 -3.88
N PHE A 184 -10.77 8.08 -4.48
CA PHE A 184 -9.42 8.35 -4.99
C PHE A 184 -8.81 9.57 -4.29
N PRO A 185 -7.47 9.64 -4.17
CA PRO A 185 -6.80 10.81 -3.62
C PRO A 185 -7.03 12.06 -4.47
N ASN A 186 -6.82 13.22 -3.85
CA ASN A 186 -6.83 14.51 -4.54
C ASN A 186 -5.52 14.73 -5.30
N GLY A 187 -5.62 15.39 -6.45
CA GLY A 187 -4.47 15.72 -7.28
C GLY A 187 -4.81 15.63 -8.76
N LYS A 188 -4.00 16.29 -9.59
CA LYS A 188 -4.16 16.25 -11.05
C LYS A 188 -2.79 16.07 -11.71
N CYS A 189 -2.75 15.14 -12.64
CA CYS A 189 -1.68 15.00 -13.61
C CYS A 189 -2.01 15.83 -14.86
N ALA A 190 -1.00 16.19 -15.63
CA ALA A 190 -1.21 16.68 -17.00
C ALA A 190 -1.86 15.60 -17.89
N SER A 191 -2.43 16.00 -19.02
CA SER A 191 -3.04 15.06 -19.98
C SER A 191 -2.00 14.12 -20.60
N ASN A 192 -0.77 14.58 -20.76
CA ASN A 192 0.39 13.80 -21.13
C ASN A 192 1.46 13.98 -20.06
N ILE A 193 2.06 12.88 -19.62
CA ILE A 193 3.07 12.87 -18.56
C ILE A 193 4.29 12.09 -19.03
N GLN A 194 5.47 12.52 -18.62
CA GLN A 194 6.71 11.80 -18.92
C GLN A 194 6.81 10.51 -18.10
N PHE A 195 7.37 9.48 -18.73
CA PHE A 195 7.85 8.29 -18.03
C PHE A 195 9.39 8.28 -18.08
N PRO A 196 10.07 8.91 -17.10
CA PRO A 196 11.51 9.12 -17.18
C PRO A 196 12.28 7.80 -17.07
N THR A 197 13.48 7.78 -17.63
CA THR A 197 14.44 6.71 -17.40
C THR A 197 14.87 6.66 -15.93
N PHE A 198 15.40 5.51 -15.47
CA PHE A 198 16.02 5.41 -14.14
C PHE A 198 17.46 4.92 -14.21
#